data_AF-A0A963YY04-F1
#
_entry.id   AF-A0A963YY04-F1
#
_cell.length_a   1.000
_cell.length_b   1.000
_cell.length_c   1.000
_cell.angle_alpha   90.00
_cell.angle_beta   90.00
_cell.angle_gamma   90.00
#
_symmetry.space_group_name_H-M   'P 1'
#
loop_
_entity.id
_entity.type
_entity.pdbx_description
1 polymer ?
#
loop_
_entity_poly.entity_id
_entity_poly.type
_entity_poly.pdbx_seq_one_letter_code
_entity_poly.pdbx_strand_id
1 'polypeptide(L)'
;MSSWRVGTDVPLSVSWTSEQSFDLKESSEFPGWVDLVQQECQGKGDPKFATLHVSRQRRAMHRHLCHVCGRQTLARDRYIFPLVTGGFVTLGDETMRYASTVPSVHLDCAKKAQKLCPHIHQSMNDPVPFPSEETDLHPRPNVPAGMEELEKTLPRGLKVVFSSVRVFGPRFSRRIARLRNDAPI
;
A
#
# COMPACT_ATOMS: atom_id res chain seq x y z
N MET A 1 8.69 -28.63 0.65
CA MET A 1 7.90 -27.40 0.93
C MET A 1 8.81 -26.22 0.68
N SER A 2 8.44 -25.28 -0.20
CA SER A 2 9.23 -24.05 -0.37
C SER A 2 9.13 -23.22 0.91
N SER A 3 10.24 -22.98 1.59
CA SER A 3 10.27 -22.11 2.77
C SER A 3 10.22 -20.66 2.31
N TRP A 4 9.01 -20.09 2.24
CA TRP A 4 8.83 -18.66 1.99
C TRP A 4 9.55 -17.82 3.07
N ARG A 5 10.27 -16.77 2.64
CA ARG A 5 11.03 -15.85 3.48
C ARG A 5 10.63 -14.40 3.20
N VAL A 6 10.00 -13.79 4.20
CA VAL A 6 9.63 -12.37 4.18
C VAL A 6 10.87 -11.49 3.92
N GLY A 7 10.73 -10.51 3.02
CA GLY A 7 11.80 -9.61 2.61
C GLY A 7 12.79 -10.20 1.61
N THR A 8 12.65 -11.48 1.25
CA THR A 8 13.46 -12.15 0.23
C THR A 8 12.61 -12.52 -0.98
N ASP A 9 11.59 -13.34 -0.78
CA ASP A 9 10.70 -13.86 -1.83
C ASP A 9 9.23 -13.47 -1.58
N VAL A 10 8.87 -13.08 -0.34
CA VAL A 10 7.55 -12.53 0.00
C VAL A 10 7.69 -11.11 0.54
N PRO A 11 7.00 -10.09 0.00
CA PRO A 11 6.99 -8.75 0.59
C PRO A 11 6.41 -8.73 2.01
N LEU A 12 6.94 -7.88 2.90
CA LEU A 12 6.43 -7.70 4.27
C LEU A 12 4.92 -7.48 4.30
N SER A 13 4.40 -6.59 3.46
CA SER A 13 2.99 -6.21 3.56
C SER A 13 2.05 -7.18 2.84
N VAL A 14 2.53 -8.31 2.32
CA VAL A 14 1.67 -9.38 1.78
C VAL A 14 0.97 -10.11 2.92
N SER A 15 -0.31 -10.40 2.75
CA SER A 15 -1.15 -11.19 3.65
C SER A 15 -0.91 -12.69 3.47
N TRP A 16 -1.17 -13.49 4.49
CA TRP A 16 -1.03 -14.95 4.46
C TRP A 16 -2.39 -15.65 4.65
N THR A 17 -2.52 -16.89 4.19
CA THR A 17 -3.77 -17.67 4.36
C THR A 17 -4.14 -17.94 5.81
N SER A 18 -3.18 -17.89 6.74
CA SER A 18 -3.42 -18.00 8.18
C SER A 18 -3.84 -16.68 8.86
N GLU A 19 -3.88 -15.57 8.13
CA GLU A 19 -4.14 -14.22 8.67
C GLU A 19 -5.57 -13.76 8.30
N GLN A 20 -6.58 -14.61 8.43
CA GLN A 20 -7.98 -14.29 8.04
C GLN A 20 -8.87 -13.87 9.23
N SER A 21 -8.25 -13.60 10.38
CA SER A 21 -8.93 -13.09 11.57
C SER A 21 -8.68 -11.59 11.73
N PHE A 22 -9.74 -10.88 12.12
CA PHE A 22 -9.75 -9.42 12.22
C PHE A 22 -10.36 -8.96 13.54
N ASP A 23 -9.80 -7.89 14.08
CA ASP A 23 -10.26 -7.16 15.25
C ASP A 23 -10.50 -5.69 14.88
N LEU A 24 -11.13 -4.95 15.78
CA LEU A 24 -11.29 -3.50 15.71
C LEU A 24 -10.53 -2.83 16.84
N LYS A 25 -9.77 -1.78 16.54
CA LYS A 25 -9.08 -0.96 17.53
C LYS A 25 -9.23 0.51 17.20
N GLU A 26 -9.19 1.38 18.20
CA GLU A 26 -9.12 2.82 17.95
C GLU A 26 -7.90 3.14 17.09
N SER A 27 -8.10 4.00 16.08
CA SER A 27 -7.01 4.39 15.19
C SER A 27 -6.12 5.41 15.89
N SER A 28 -4.83 5.11 16.01
CA SER A 28 -3.83 6.09 16.46
C SER A 28 -3.53 7.15 15.40
N GLU A 29 -3.81 6.81 14.13
CA GLU A 29 -3.39 7.59 12.96
C GLU A 29 -4.50 8.51 12.46
N PHE A 30 -5.75 8.13 12.70
CA PHE A 30 -6.93 8.85 12.24
C PHE A 30 -7.91 9.07 13.40
N PRO A 31 -7.78 10.19 14.15
CA PRO A 31 -8.63 10.46 15.32
C PRO A 31 -10.13 10.36 15.00
N GLY A 32 -10.88 9.64 15.84
CA GLY A 32 -12.31 9.37 15.65
C GLY A 32 -12.64 8.26 14.65
N TRP A 33 -11.64 7.53 14.16
CA TRP A 33 -11.81 6.33 13.34
C TRP A 33 -11.38 5.06 14.07
N VAL A 34 -11.83 3.93 13.55
CA VAL A 34 -11.50 2.59 14.04
C VAL A 34 -10.69 1.85 12.98
N ASP A 35 -9.52 1.37 13.37
CA ASP A 35 -8.64 0.56 12.55
C ASP A 35 -9.14 -0.90 12.48
N LEU A 36 -9.30 -1.44 11.27
CA LEU A 36 -9.42 -2.88 11.08
C LEU A 36 -8.03 -3.52 11.32
N VAL A 37 -7.89 -4.34 12.34
CA VAL A 37 -6.62 -4.98 12.71
C VAL A 37 -6.66 -6.42 12.26
N GLN A 38 -5.70 -6.83 11.43
CA GLN A 38 -5.59 -8.21 10.96
C GLN A 38 -4.53 -8.95 11.76
N GLN A 39 -4.80 -10.21 12.10
CA GLN A 39 -3.88 -11.07 12.84
C GLN A 39 -2.54 -11.21 12.11
N GLU A 40 -1.42 -11.00 12.82
CA GLU A 40 -0.07 -11.18 12.26
C GLU A 40 0.44 -12.62 12.51
N CYS A 41 0.58 -13.40 11.44
CA CYS A 41 1.04 -14.80 11.44
C CYS A 41 1.89 -15.12 10.20
N GLN A 42 2.72 -14.17 9.76
CA GLN A 42 3.62 -14.34 8.61
C GLN A 42 4.42 -15.65 8.71
N GLY A 43 4.59 -16.36 7.60
CA GLY A 43 5.25 -17.66 7.58
C GLY A 43 4.31 -18.85 7.78
N LYS A 44 3.08 -18.65 8.29
CA LYS A 44 2.09 -19.72 8.46
C LYS A 44 1.14 -19.77 7.26
N GLY A 45 1.04 -20.91 6.61
CA GLY A 45 0.26 -21.07 5.38
C GLY A 45 0.98 -20.47 4.17
N ASP A 46 0.21 -19.95 3.21
CA ASP A 46 0.71 -19.46 1.93
C ASP A 46 0.57 -17.93 1.80
N PRO A 47 1.55 -17.26 1.15
CA PRO A 47 1.45 -15.83 0.85
C PRO A 47 0.39 -15.55 -0.22
N LYS A 48 -0.42 -14.51 0.01
CA LYS A 48 -1.42 -13.99 -0.94
C LYS A 48 -0.85 -12.79 -1.70
N PHE A 49 -0.07 -13.02 -2.76
CA PHE A 49 0.72 -11.97 -3.46
C PHE A 49 -0.07 -10.78 -4.03
N ALA A 50 -1.39 -10.88 -4.18
CA ALA A 50 -2.27 -9.77 -4.60
C ALA A 50 -3.08 -9.14 -3.45
N THR A 51 -2.84 -9.58 -2.20
CA THR A 51 -3.58 -9.14 -1.03
C THR A 51 -2.64 -8.50 -0.02
N LEU A 52 -2.83 -7.21 0.24
CA LEU A 52 -2.09 -6.50 1.28
C LEU A 52 -2.66 -6.86 2.65
N HIS A 53 -1.79 -7.09 3.61
CA HIS A 53 -2.17 -7.20 5.01
C HIS A 53 -2.49 -5.81 5.55
N VAL A 54 -3.72 -5.59 6.02
CA VAL A 54 -4.25 -4.24 6.30
C VAL A 54 -3.42 -3.51 7.37
N SER A 55 -3.09 -4.16 8.48
CA SER A 55 -2.31 -3.51 9.56
C SER A 55 -0.87 -3.22 9.15
N ARG A 56 -0.18 -4.17 8.50
CA ARG A 56 1.19 -3.97 7.99
C ARG A 56 1.22 -2.91 6.90
N GLN A 57 0.21 -2.86 6.03
CA GLN A 57 0.07 -1.84 5.00
C GLN A 57 -0.04 -0.45 5.64
N ARG A 58 -0.98 -0.24 6.58
CA ARG A 58 -1.13 1.05 7.27
C ARG A 58 0.15 1.46 8.00
N ARG A 59 0.74 0.54 8.78
CA ARG A 59 2.02 0.76 9.49
C ARG A 59 3.14 1.15 8.53
N ALA A 60 3.25 0.48 7.40
CA ALA A 60 4.28 0.76 6.40
C ALA A 60 4.04 2.09 5.67
N MET A 61 2.78 2.44 5.40
CA MET A 61 2.43 3.74 4.83
C MET A 61 2.78 4.86 5.79
N HIS A 62 2.37 4.76 7.05
CA HIS A 62 2.59 5.80 8.06
C HIS A 62 4.07 5.98 8.39
N ARG A 63 4.81 4.89 8.62
CA ARG A 63 6.21 4.94 9.06
C ARG A 63 7.23 4.91 7.91
N HIS A 64 6.77 4.98 6.67
CA HIS A 64 7.60 4.79 5.47
C HIS A 64 8.46 3.53 5.55
N LEU A 65 7.83 2.38 5.83
CA LEU A 65 8.53 1.09 5.79
C LEU A 65 8.55 0.56 4.36
N CYS A 66 9.62 -0.17 4.04
CA CYS A 66 9.78 -0.85 2.78
C CYS A 66 8.71 -1.94 2.62
N HIS A 67 7.93 -1.88 1.53
CA HIS A 67 6.93 -2.90 1.17
C HIS A 67 7.53 -4.31 1.13
N VAL A 68 8.80 -4.43 0.71
CA VAL A 68 9.49 -5.72 0.59
C VAL A 68 10.11 -6.15 1.92
N CYS A 69 11.13 -5.43 2.41
CA CYS A 69 11.92 -5.89 3.56
C CYS A 69 11.41 -5.40 4.93
N GLY A 70 10.47 -4.47 4.97
CA GLY A 70 9.89 -3.95 6.20
C GLY A 70 10.74 -2.93 6.98
N ARG A 71 11.98 -2.67 6.58
CA ARG A 71 12.82 -1.63 7.18
C ARG A 71 12.42 -0.25 6.68
N GLN A 72 12.70 0.79 7.47
CA GLN A 72 12.41 2.17 7.10
C GLN A 72 13.14 2.60 5.82
N THR A 73 12.44 3.30 4.92
CA THR A 73 12.99 3.93 3.73
C THR A 73 13.35 5.38 4.05
N LEU A 74 14.64 5.70 4.01
CA LEU A 74 15.10 7.08 4.16
C LEU A 74 14.76 7.88 2.91
N ALA A 75 14.60 9.20 3.00
CA ALA A 75 14.20 10.04 1.87
C ALA A 75 15.07 9.83 0.60
N ARG A 76 16.39 9.64 0.78
CA ARG A 76 17.35 9.37 -0.32
C ARG A 76 17.25 7.97 -0.92
N ASP A 77 16.55 7.04 -0.27
CA ASP A 77 16.41 5.64 -0.68
C ASP A 77 14.94 5.20 -0.53
N ARG A 78 14.04 6.04 -1.04
CA ARG A 78 12.60 5.83 -1.03
C ARG A 78 12.06 5.92 -2.44
N TYR A 79 11.46 4.84 -2.90
CA TYR A 79 10.96 4.69 -4.25
C TYR A 79 9.55 4.09 -4.24
N ILE A 80 8.82 4.29 -5.33
CA ILE A 80 7.52 3.65 -5.58
C ILE A 80 7.42 3.20 -7.04
N PHE A 81 6.46 2.34 -7.35
CA PHE A 81 6.17 1.89 -8.71
C PHE A 81 4.84 2.47 -9.21
N PRO A 82 4.83 3.74 -9.67
CA PRO A 82 3.59 4.43 -9.95
C PRO A 82 2.88 3.95 -11.22
N LEU A 83 3.51 3.22 -12.15
CA LEU A 83 2.81 2.69 -13.33
C LEU A 83 2.05 1.38 -13.07
N VAL A 84 2.36 0.67 -11.98
CA VAL A 84 1.71 -0.61 -11.64
C VAL A 84 0.99 -0.61 -10.29
N THR A 85 1.13 0.46 -9.52
CA THR A 85 0.44 0.67 -8.25
C THR A 85 -0.25 2.03 -8.26
N GLY A 86 -1.28 2.19 -7.44
CA GLY A 86 -2.00 3.46 -7.31
C GLY A 86 -2.83 3.87 -8.53
N GLY A 87 -3.44 5.05 -8.44
CA GLY A 87 -4.35 5.61 -9.44
C GLY A 87 -4.53 7.10 -9.22
N PHE A 88 -5.22 7.77 -10.15
CA PHE A 88 -5.65 9.15 -9.95
C PHE A 88 -6.97 9.21 -9.20
N VAL A 89 -7.05 10.13 -8.25
CA VAL A 89 -8.25 10.40 -7.46
C VAL A 89 -8.60 11.88 -7.57
N THR A 90 -9.90 12.17 -7.61
CA THR A 90 -10.44 13.53 -7.52
C THR A 90 -10.57 13.92 -6.06
N LEU A 91 -10.01 15.06 -5.68
CA LEU A 91 -10.12 15.61 -4.34
C LEU A 91 -11.38 16.50 -4.21
N GLY A 92 -11.69 16.94 -2.99
CA GLY A 92 -12.87 17.79 -2.73
C GLY A 92 -12.83 19.17 -3.39
N ASP A 93 -11.64 19.62 -3.82
CA ASP A 93 -11.42 20.84 -4.60
C ASP A 93 -11.45 20.60 -6.12
N GLU A 94 -11.97 19.45 -6.55
CA GLU A 94 -12.04 18.98 -7.93
C GLU A 94 -10.67 18.73 -8.60
N THR A 95 -9.56 18.89 -7.86
CA THR A 95 -8.24 18.62 -8.43
C THR A 95 -7.94 17.12 -8.46
N MET A 96 -7.26 16.69 -9.52
CA MET A 96 -6.80 15.32 -9.66
C MET A 96 -5.40 15.16 -9.06
N ARG A 97 -5.20 14.12 -8.25
CA ARG A 97 -3.91 13.75 -7.67
C ARG A 97 -3.64 12.27 -7.82
N TYR A 98 -2.38 11.91 -8.01
CA TYR A 98 -1.95 10.53 -7.94
C TYR A 98 -2.00 10.07 -6.48
N ALA A 99 -2.53 8.89 -6.25
CA ALA A 99 -2.68 8.29 -4.94
C ALA A 99 -2.26 6.82 -4.98
N SER A 100 -1.56 6.34 -3.95
CA SER A 100 -1.13 4.94 -3.87
C SER A 100 -1.45 4.31 -2.52
N THR A 101 -1.81 3.04 -2.57
CA THR A 101 -2.03 2.17 -1.41
C THR A 101 -0.84 1.23 -1.15
N VAL A 102 0.19 1.26 -2.01
CA VAL A 102 1.38 0.42 -1.84
C VAL A 102 2.48 1.24 -1.15
N PRO A 103 3.06 0.74 -0.04
CA PRO A 103 4.15 1.41 0.64
C PRO A 103 5.39 1.60 -0.25
N SER A 104 6.24 2.54 0.12
CA SER A 104 7.52 2.76 -0.55
C SER A 104 8.45 1.53 -0.47
N VAL A 105 9.50 1.51 -1.30
CA VAL A 105 10.56 0.50 -1.30
C VAL A 105 11.95 1.16 -1.32
N HIS A 106 12.98 0.46 -0.82
CA HIS A 106 14.38 0.79 -1.14
C HIS A 106 14.65 0.49 -2.60
N LEU A 107 15.65 1.16 -3.19
CA LEU A 107 16.06 0.90 -4.58
C LEU A 107 16.47 -0.56 -4.80
N ASP A 108 17.21 -1.15 -3.87
CA ASP A 108 17.63 -2.55 -3.98
C ASP A 108 16.45 -3.52 -3.87
N CYS A 109 15.47 -3.20 -3.04
CA CYS A 109 14.22 -3.95 -2.95
C CYS A 109 13.39 -3.81 -4.23
N ALA A 110 13.37 -2.62 -4.85
CA ALA A 110 12.72 -2.37 -6.12
C ALA A 110 13.34 -3.22 -7.24
N LYS A 111 14.67 -3.22 -7.36
CA LYS A 111 15.41 -4.06 -8.34
C LYS A 111 15.15 -5.55 -8.16
N LYS A 112 15.02 -6.02 -6.92
CA LYS A 112 14.61 -7.40 -6.63
C LYS A 112 13.17 -7.65 -7.09
N ALA A 113 12.24 -6.76 -6.77
CA ALA A 113 10.85 -6.87 -7.17
C ALA A 113 10.69 -6.89 -8.71
N GLN A 114 11.45 -6.09 -9.45
CA GLN A 114 11.47 -6.11 -10.93
C GLN A 114 11.91 -7.46 -11.52
N LYS A 115 12.70 -8.25 -10.79
CA LYS A 115 13.15 -9.59 -11.22
C LYS A 115 12.19 -10.70 -10.81
N LEU A 116 11.57 -10.56 -9.64
CA LEU A 116 10.81 -11.65 -8.99
C LEU A 116 9.29 -11.51 -9.16
N CYS A 117 8.77 -10.30 -9.32
CA CYS A 117 7.33 -10.04 -9.45
C CYS A 117 6.95 -10.00 -10.93
N PRO A 118 6.13 -10.96 -11.43
CA PRO A 118 5.69 -10.97 -12.82
C PRO A 118 4.99 -9.66 -13.24
N HIS A 119 4.17 -9.10 -12.36
CA HIS A 119 3.43 -7.85 -12.60
C HIS A 119 4.36 -6.66 -12.86
N ILE A 120 5.42 -6.51 -12.05
CA ILE A 120 6.39 -5.43 -12.24
C ILE A 120 7.29 -5.75 -13.44
N HIS A 121 7.77 -6.98 -13.56
CA HIS A 121 8.66 -7.41 -14.63
C HIS A 121 8.05 -7.15 -16.02
N GLN A 122 6.81 -7.60 -16.24
CA GLN A 122 6.11 -7.48 -17.52
C GLN A 122 5.79 -6.03 -17.88
N SER A 123 5.57 -5.17 -16.88
CA SER A 123 5.33 -3.75 -17.10
C SER A 123 6.59 -2.96 -17.50
N MET A 124 7.79 -3.56 -17.38
CA MET A 124 9.09 -2.88 -17.52
C MET A 124 9.17 -1.56 -16.74
N ASN A 125 8.46 -1.47 -15.62
CA ASN A 125 8.28 -0.22 -14.89
C ASN A 125 9.48 0.04 -13.98
N ASP A 126 10.13 1.17 -14.17
CA ASP A 126 11.20 1.63 -13.31
C ASP A 126 10.66 2.22 -12.00
N PRO A 127 11.33 1.96 -10.87
CA PRO A 127 11.00 2.62 -9.62
C PRO A 127 11.26 4.12 -9.75
N VAL A 128 10.26 4.92 -9.38
CA VAL A 128 10.37 6.38 -9.36
C VAL A 128 10.73 6.84 -7.95
N PRO A 129 11.71 7.76 -7.79
CA PRO A 129 12.00 8.36 -6.49
C PRO A 129 10.75 8.97 -5.87
N PHE A 130 10.53 8.68 -4.60
CA PHE A 130 9.48 9.30 -3.82
C PHE A 130 9.73 10.81 -3.73
N PRO A 131 8.71 11.67 -3.94
CA PRO A 131 8.95 13.09 -4.06
C PRO A 131 9.30 13.72 -2.70
N SER A 132 10.01 14.85 -2.75
CA SER A 132 10.27 15.67 -1.57
C SER A 132 9.10 16.60 -1.22
N GLU A 133 8.11 16.72 -2.11
CA GLU A 133 6.90 17.50 -1.83
C GLU A 133 6.07 16.81 -0.74
N GLU A 134 5.26 17.61 -0.04
CA GLU A 134 4.37 17.10 0.98
C GLU A 134 3.36 16.11 0.40
N THR A 135 3.02 15.10 1.19
CA THR A 135 2.08 14.05 0.82
C THR A 135 1.15 13.79 1.97
N ASP A 136 -0.12 13.60 1.68
CA ASP A 136 -1.15 13.39 2.69
C ASP A 136 -1.46 11.90 2.82
N LEU A 137 -1.64 11.44 4.06
CA LEU A 137 -2.11 10.09 4.34
C LEU A 137 -3.58 10.18 4.72
N HIS A 138 -4.44 9.51 3.95
CA HIS A 138 -5.88 9.47 4.19
C HIS A 138 -6.33 8.06 4.61
N PRO A 139 -7.34 7.96 5.49
CA PRO A 139 -8.01 6.69 5.74
C PRO A 139 -8.78 6.29 4.48
N ARG A 140 -8.75 5.01 4.13
CA ARG A 140 -9.57 4.44 3.06
C ARG A 140 -10.73 3.65 3.69
N PRO A 141 -11.95 4.21 3.73
CA PRO A 141 -13.13 3.54 4.28
C PRO A 141 -13.66 2.44 3.38
N ASN A 142 -13.39 2.51 2.08
CA ASN A 142 -13.93 1.54 1.13
C ASN A 142 -13.34 0.16 1.38
N VAL A 143 -14.24 -0.82 1.42
CA VAL A 143 -13.90 -2.24 1.58
C VAL A 143 -13.00 -2.68 0.44
N PRO A 144 -11.83 -3.27 0.73
CA PRO A 144 -11.00 -3.90 -0.27
C PRO A 144 -11.74 -5.09 -0.90
N ALA A 145 -11.55 -5.33 -2.19
CA ALA A 145 -12.11 -6.50 -2.86
C ALA A 145 -11.76 -7.78 -2.10
N GLY A 146 -12.76 -8.64 -1.85
CA GLY A 146 -12.62 -9.87 -1.09
C GLY A 146 -12.82 -9.73 0.43
N MET A 147 -13.22 -8.55 0.92
CA MET A 147 -13.56 -8.30 2.33
C MET A 147 -15.05 -7.96 2.53
N GLU A 148 -15.90 -8.21 1.53
CA GLU A 148 -17.32 -7.86 1.53
C GLU A 148 -18.09 -8.61 2.64
N GLU A 149 -17.77 -9.89 2.89
CA GLU A 149 -18.39 -10.64 3.98
C GLU A 149 -17.96 -10.13 5.36
N LEU A 150 -16.71 -9.67 5.50
CA LEU A 150 -16.22 -9.07 6.73
C LEU A 150 -16.95 -7.76 7.02
N GLU A 151 -17.17 -6.92 6.01
CA GLU A 151 -17.93 -5.66 6.15
C GLU A 151 -19.30 -5.89 6.78
N LYS A 152 -20.02 -6.94 6.36
CA LYS A 152 -21.35 -7.27 6.90
C LYS A 152 -21.34 -7.56 8.40
N THR A 153 -20.20 -7.95 8.95
CA THR A 153 -20.04 -8.23 10.40
C THR A 153 -19.68 -6.98 11.21
N LEU A 154 -19.31 -5.88 10.56
CA LEU A 154 -18.87 -4.67 11.25
C LEU A 154 -20.06 -3.93 11.88
N PRO A 155 -19.89 -3.32 13.07
CA PRO A 155 -20.92 -2.49 13.67
C PRO A 155 -21.30 -1.32 12.76
N ARG A 156 -22.60 -1.10 12.59
CA ARG A 156 -23.12 -0.01 11.77
C ARG A 156 -22.73 1.36 12.32
N GLY A 157 -22.45 2.30 11.42
CA GLY A 157 -22.12 3.69 11.77
C GLY A 157 -20.68 3.91 12.22
N LEU A 158 -19.86 2.86 12.35
CA LEU A 158 -18.43 3.02 12.60
C LEU A 158 -17.69 3.48 11.35
N LYS A 159 -16.80 4.47 11.53
CA LYS A 159 -15.83 4.89 10.51
C LYS A 159 -14.63 3.96 10.58
N VAL A 160 -14.63 2.91 9.75
CA VAL A 160 -13.58 1.88 9.76
C VAL A 160 -12.51 2.19 8.71
N VAL A 161 -11.25 2.10 9.12
CA VAL A 161 -10.08 2.23 8.25
C VAL A 161 -9.64 0.83 7.83
N PHE A 162 -9.95 0.44 6.59
CA PHE A 162 -9.47 -0.83 6.05
C PHE A 162 -8.02 -0.74 5.60
N SER A 163 -7.63 0.39 5.01
CA SER A 163 -6.26 0.64 4.58
C SER A 163 -5.98 2.14 4.58
N SER A 164 -4.74 2.53 4.32
CA SER A 164 -4.39 3.93 4.11
C SER A 164 -4.02 4.18 2.65
N VAL A 165 -4.39 5.35 2.14
CA VAL A 165 -3.96 5.82 0.83
C VAL A 165 -3.09 7.06 1.01
N ARG A 166 -1.98 7.12 0.29
CA ARG A 166 -1.14 8.32 0.25
C ARG A 166 -1.44 9.09 -1.01
N VAL A 167 -1.85 10.34 -0.85
CA VAL A 167 -2.08 11.30 -1.93
C VAL A 167 -0.81 12.11 -2.12
N PHE A 168 -0.36 12.21 -3.36
CA PHE A 168 0.87 12.92 -3.72
C PHE A 168 0.55 14.32 -4.21
N GLY A 169 1.48 15.24 -4.03
CA GLY A 169 1.31 16.63 -4.43
C GLY A 169 1.15 16.83 -5.95
N PRO A 170 0.86 18.06 -6.37
CA PRO A 170 0.52 18.38 -7.76
C PRO A 170 1.68 18.16 -8.73
N ARG A 171 2.94 18.42 -8.32
CA ARG A 171 4.08 18.31 -9.25
C ARG A 171 4.38 16.85 -9.53
N PHE A 172 4.38 15.99 -8.51
CA PHE A 172 4.55 14.56 -8.71
C PHE A 172 3.38 13.96 -9.47
N SER A 173 2.14 14.35 -9.15
CA SER A 173 0.95 13.87 -9.85
C SER A 173 1.02 14.12 -11.36
N ARG A 174 1.36 15.35 -11.79
CA ARG A 174 1.57 15.67 -13.21
C ARG A 174 2.70 14.86 -13.85
N ARG A 175 3.79 14.62 -13.11
CA ARG A 175 4.88 13.75 -13.58
C ARG A 175 4.36 12.34 -13.84
N ILE A 176 3.56 11.77 -12.94
CA ILE A 176 3.00 10.43 -13.10
C ILE A 176 2.03 10.35 -14.27
N ALA A 177 1.17 11.35 -14.47
CA ALA A 177 0.25 11.37 -15.61
C ALA A 177 1.00 11.32 -16.94
N ARG A 178 2.07 12.11 -17.08
CA ARG A 178 2.96 12.07 -18.25
C ARG A 178 3.60 10.69 -18.45
N LEU A 179 4.03 10.03 -17.37
CA LEU A 179 4.63 8.70 -17.46
C LEU A 179 3.61 7.60 -17.81
N ARG A 180 2.34 7.77 -17.42
CA ARG A 180 1.25 6.83 -17.74
C ARG A 180 0.59 7.08 -19.10
N ASN A 181 0.92 8.17 -19.78
CA ASN A 181 0.17 8.70 -20.92
C ASN A 181 -1.30 8.99 -20.59
N ASP A 182 -1.61 9.28 -19.32
CA ASP A 182 -2.93 9.73 -18.92
C ASP A 182 -3.14 11.16 -19.44
N ALA A 183 -4.39 11.54 -19.74
CA ALA A 183 -4.74 12.90 -20.17
C ALA A 183 -4.16 13.95 -19.19
N PRO A 184 -3.76 15.14 -19.66
CA PRO A 184 -3.22 16.16 -18.78
C PRO A 184 -4.22 16.50 -17.66
N ILE A 185 -3.78 16.28 -16.43
CA ILE A 185 -4.42 16.67 -15.17
C ILE A 185 -3.95 18.04 -14.68
#